data_AF-A0A120CXG3-F1
#
_entry.id   AF-A0A120CXG3-F1
#
_cell.length_a   1.000
_cell.length_b   1.000
_cell.length_c   1.000
_cell.angle_alpha   90.00
_cell.angle_beta   90.00
_cell.angle_gamma   90.00
#
_symmetry.space_group_name_H-M   'P 1'
#
loop_
_entity.id
_entity.type
_entity.pdbx_description
1 polymer ?
#
loop_
_entity_poly.entity_id
_entity_poly.type
_entity_poly.pdbx_seq_one_letter_code
_entity_poly.pdbx_strand_id
1 'polypeptide(L)' 'MCGGMIVDITADQFGADDVIVTLQNDPRYRAGARNTPAGDTALPQFVAARRIAVDEIWPRWLSYCASGPGPSV' A
#
# COMPACT_ATOMS: atom_id res chain seq x y z
N MET A 1 -6.14 -10.64 24.76
CA MET A 1 -6.95 -10.20 23.59
C MET A 1 -6.11 -9.21 22.81
N CYS A 2 -5.93 -9.41 21.50
CA CYS A 2 -5.06 -8.58 20.64
C CYS A 2 -5.85 -7.52 19.84
N GLY A 3 -7.09 -7.22 20.27
CA GLY A 3 -7.98 -6.29 19.56
C GLY A 3 -7.42 -4.87 19.62
N GLY A 4 -6.82 -4.41 18.52
CA GLY A 4 -6.27 -3.07 18.39
C GLY A 4 -4.77 -3.00 18.10
N MET A 5 -4.10 -4.13 17.89
CA MET A 5 -2.72 -4.17 17.40
C MET A 5 -2.67 -4.56 15.92
N ILE A 6 -1.76 -3.93 15.18
CA ILE A 6 -1.39 -4.26 13.80
C ILE A 6 -0.01 -4.92 13.86
N VAL A 7 0.13 -6.04 13.15
CA VAL A 7 1.42 -6.65 12.85
C VAL A 7 1.73 -6.34 11.40
N ASP A 8 2.75 -5.52 11.18
CA ASP A 8 3.30 -5.22 9.86
C ASP A 8 4.56 -6.07 9.67
N ILE A 9 4.52 -6.98 8.70
CA ILE A 9 5.65 -7.81 8.33
C ILE A 9 6.31 -7.12 7.16
N THR A 10 7.44 -6.46 7.41
CA THR A 10 8.15 -5.77 6.35
C THR A 10 9.07 -6.76 5.65
N ALA A 11 8.85 -6.98 4.35
CA ALA A 11 9.87 -7.55 3.49
C ALA A 11 10.79 -6.38 3.13
N ASP A 12 11.81 -6.14 3.94
CA ASP A 12 12.74 -5.00 3.83
C ASP A 12 13.09 -4.61 2.38
N GLN A 13 12.76 -3.37 1.99
CA GLN A 13 13.42 -2.64 0.88
C GLN A 13 14.06 -1.30 1.32
N PHE A 14 14.03 -0.96 2.61
CA PHE A 14 14.43 0.36 3.14
C PHE A 14 15.03 0.32 4.57
N GLY A 15 15.41 -0.85 5.09
CA GLY A 15 16.12 -1.01 6.37
C GLY A 15 15.25 -0.91 7.64
N ALA A 16 13.98 -1.33 7.57
CA ALA A 16 13.10 -1.44 8.73
C ALA A 16 13.23 -2.83 9.39
N ASP A 17 12.77 -2.95 10.65
CA ASP A 17 12.70 -4.26 11.34
C ASP A 17 11.72 -5.21 10.62
N ASP A 18 12.11 -6.48 10.48
CA ASP A 18 11.36 -7.53 9.77
C ASP A 18 9.89 -7.64 10.24
N VAL A 19 9.64 -7.35 11.51
CA VAL A 19 8.30 -7.36 12.11
C VAL A 19 8.11 -6.13 12.99
N ILE A 20 7.12 -5.31 12.66
CA ILE A 20 6.69 -4.15 13.43
C ILE A 20 5.32 -4.45 14.03
N VAL A 21 5.22 -4.47 15.36
CA VAL A 21 3.94 -4.55 16.06
C VAL A 21 3.59 -3.17 16.59
N THR A 22 2.47 -2.61 16.15
CA THR A 22 2.02 -1.28 16.56
C THR A 22 0.53 -1.26 16.90
N LEU A 23 0.04 -0.15 17.43
CA LEU A 23 -1.38 0.06 17.67
C LEU A 23 -2.08 0.45 16.36
N GLN A 24 -3.36 0.10 16.23
CA GLN A 24 -4.18 0.43 15.06
C GLN A 24 -4.34 1.94 14.80
N ASN A 25 -4.03 2.78 15.79
CA ASN A 25 -4.07 4.24 15.67
C ASN A 25 -2.73 4.83 15.22
N ASP A 26 -1.72 4.00 14.97
CA ASP A 26 -0.43 4.42 14.45
C ASP A 26 -0.63 5.20 13.13
N PRO A 27 -0.11 6.43 13.03
CA PRO A 27 -0.34 7.31 11.88
C PRO A 27 -0.05 6.67 10.53
N ARG A 28 0.90 5.72 10.46
CA ARG A 28 1.24 5.00 9.22
C ARG A 28 0.07 4.17 8.67
N TYR A 29 -0.80 3.69 9.55
CA TYR A 29 -1.90 2.78 9.20
C TYR A 29 -3.29 3.40 9.36
N ARG A 30 -3.39 4.70 9.72
CA ARG A 30 -4.67 5.38 9.83
C ARG A 30 -5.39 5.42 8.47
N ALA A 31 -6.69 5.13 8.47
CA ALA A 31 -7.54 5.32 7.30
C ALA A 31 -7.42 6.78 6.81
N GLY A 32 -6.96 6.97 5.56
CA GLY A 32 -6.66 8.28 4.98
C GLY A 32 -5.19 8.68 4.96
N ALA A 33 -4.30 8.06 5.76
CA ALA A 33 -2.86 8.31 5.68
C ALA A 33 -2.30 7.83 4.32
N ARG A 34 -2.72 6.65 3.86
CA ARG A 34 -2.21 6.01 2.64
C ARG A 34 -2.50 6.79 1.33
N ASN A 35 -3.47 7.70 1.33
CA ASN A 35 -3.93 8.42 0.14
C ASN A 35 -3.87 9.96 0.27
N THR A 36 -3.28 10.48 1.35
CA THR A 36 -3.00 11.92 1.49
C THR A 36 -1.52 12.19 1.28
N PRO A 37 -1.13 13.35 0.72
CA PRO A 37 0.28 13.75 0.62
C PRO A 37 1.03 13.74 1.96
N ALA A 38 0.30 13.79 3.08
CA ALA A 38 0.85 13.81 4.43
C ALA A 38 1.19 12.41 5.00
N GLY A 39 0.62 11.34 4.44
CA GLY A 39 0.90 9.96 4.89
C GLY A 39 1.68 9.11 3.90
N ASP A 40 1.93 9.60 2.69
CA ASP A 40 2.94 9.04 1.79
C ASP A 40 4.29 9.68 2.09
N THR A 41 5.21 8.90 2.67
CA THR A 41 6.57 9.37 3.02
C THR A 41 7.51 9.38 1.82
N ALA A 42 7.08 8.88 0.65
CA ALA A 42 7.90 8.92 -0.55
C ALA A 42 8.06 10.36 -1.05
N LEU A 43 9.22 10.66 -1.64
CA LEU A 43 9.44 11.96 -2.26
C LEU A 43 8.43 12.19 -3.41
N PRO A 44 8.01 13.45 -3.67
CA PRO A 44 6.96 13.74 -4.65
C PRO A 44 7.17 13.12 -6.04
N GLN A 45 8.42 13.04 -6.51
CA GLN A 45 8.75 12.43 -7.79
C GLN A 45 8.47 10.92 -7.84
N PHE A 46 8.63 10.20 -6.73
CA PHE A 46 8.32 8.78 -6.66
C PHE A 46 6.82 8.54 -6.56
N VAL A 47 6.08 9.41 -5.87
CA VAL A 47 4.62 9.42 -5.87
C VAL A 47 4.09 9.66 -7.30
N ALA A 48 4.67 10.62 -8.02
CA ALA A 48 4.31 10.92 -9.40
C ALA A 48 4.61 9.75 -10.34
N ALA A 49 5.81 9.17 -10.26
CA ALA A 49 6.21 8.01 -11.07
C ALA A 49 5.29 6.80 -10.83
N ARG A 50 4.94 6.51 -9.57
CA ARG A 50 4.00 5.43 -9.22
C ARG A 50 2.62 5.67 -9.83
N ARG A 51 2.11 6.91 -9.78
CA ARG A 51 0.80 7.25 -10.38
C ARG A 51 0.80 7.02 -11.88
N ILE A 52 1.81 7.51 -12.58
CA ILE A 52 1.96 7.30 -14.04
C ILE A 52 1.97 5.81 -14.37
N ALA A 53 2.78 5.02 -13.65
CA ALA A 53 2.88 3.58 -13.87
C ALA A 53 1.53 2.86 -13.64
N VAL A 54 0.79 3.24 -12.58
CA VAL A 54 -0.55 2.70 -12.33
C VAL A 54 -1.50 3.08 -13.45
N ASP A 55 -1.52 4.33 -13.89
CA ASP A 55 -2.41 4.80 -14.96
C ASP A 55 -2.15 4.06 -16.28
N GLU A 56 -0.89 3.67 -16.57
CA GLU A 56 -0.53 2.89 -17.75
C GLU A 56 -0.93 1.41 -17.66
N ILE A 57 -0.83 0.79 -16.48
CA ILE A 57 -1.05 -0.65 -16.27
C ILE A 57 -2.51 -0.97 -15.96
N TRP A 58 -3.19 -0.08 -15.23
CA TRP A 58 -4.53 -0.34 -14.68
C TRP A 58 -5.58 -0.70 -15.73
N PRO A 59 -5.68 -0.02 -16.89
CA PRO A 59 -6.64 -0.40 -17.93
C PRO A 59 -6.41 -1.82 -18.47
N ARG A 60 -5.15 -2.25 -18.58
CA ARG A 60 -4.79 -3.60 -19.05
C ARG A 60 -5.16 -4.67 -18.03
N TRP A 61 -4.90 -4.38 -16.75
CA TRP A 61 -5.32 -5.23 -15.65
C TRP A 61 -6.84 -5.41 -15.61
N LEU A 62 -7.60 -4.32 -15.73
CA LEU A 62 -9.07 -4.39 -15.79
C LEU A 62 -9.56 -5.23 -16.97
N SER A 63 -8.95 -5.06 -18.14
CA SER A 63 -9.24 -5.87 -19.33
C SER A 63 -8.95 -7.36 -19.09
N TYR A 64 -7.83 -7.69 -18.43
CA TYR A 64 -7.48 -9.05 -18.07
C TYR A 64 -8.50 -9.66 -17.09
N CYS A 65 -8.84 -8.95 -16.02
CA CYS A 65 -9.85 -9.40 -15.05
C CYS A 65 -11.24 -9.61 -15.69
N ALA A 66 -11.64 -8.73 -16.62
CA ALA A 66 -12.91 -8.86 -17.34
C ALA A 66 -12.94 -10.06 -18.30
N SER A 67 -11.78 -10.51 -18.79
CA SER A 67 -11.68 -11.61 -19.76
C SER A 67 -11.67 -13.03 -19.17
N GLY A 68 -11.38 -13.19 -17.87
CA GLY A 68 -11.41 -14.45 -17.11
C GLY A 68 -10.30 -15.48 -17.46
N PRO A 69 -9.81 -16.31 -16.49
CA PRO A 69 -10.07 -16.31 -15.05
C PRO A 69 -8.97 -15.53 -14.30
N GLY A 70 -9.26 -14.27 -13.94
CA GLY A 70 -8.52 -13.58 -12.89
C GLY A 70 -9.04 -13.99 -11.50
N PRO A 71 -8.23 -13.87 -10.44
CA PRO A 71 -8.59 -14.38 -9.10
C PRO A 71 -9.92 -13.78 -8.62
N SER A 72 -10.79 -14.65 -8.11
CA SER A 72 -12.01 -14.24 -7.42
C SER A 72 -11.63 -13.38 -6.22
N VAL A 73 -12.03 -12.10 -6.25
CA VAL A 73 -11.93 -11.16 -5.13
C VAL A 73 -13.21 -11.20 -4.32
#